data_AF-A0A9E3Q9Q9-F1
#
_entry.id   AF-A0A9E3Q9Q9-F1
#
_cell.length_a   1.000
_cell.length_b   1.000
_cell.length_c   1.000
_cell.angle_alpha   90.00
_cell.angle_beta   90.00
_cell.angle_gamma   90.00
#
_symmetry.space_group_name_H-M   'P 1'
#
loop_
_entity.id
_entity.type
_entity.pdbx_description
1 polymer ?
#
loop_
_entity_poly.entity_id
_entity_poly.type
_entity_poly.pdbx_seq_one_letter_code
_entity_poly.pdbx_strand_id
1 'polypeptide(L)'
;MAKKFVILFAILAVALPIVAHIRNVAPEDSLTVAIFPALGLLAFTLLWLHSISGAFEKQLRERFKPAPYDPEGIRSGFDAFVHWTSITILISMLLHPLLLLIIIKFNFSMLFMGGWPIRLGIIGLILLLTYDIAKPFKKSDFFARHWNTVLIVSTIGFILIFFHSLKLGSDLQIGFMHYLWLFYGTTGILATIYTYGIKRFLK
;
A
#
# COMPACT_ATOMS: atom_id res chain seq x y z
N MET A 1 -10.55 -22.28 -12.62
CA MET A 1 -9.08 -22.20 -12.74
C MET A 1 -8.53 -20.78 -12.50
N ALA A 2 -8.89 -19.75 -13.27
CA ALA A 2 -8.28 -18.41 -13.14
C ALA A 2 -8.53 -17.64 -11.81
N LYS A 3 -9.51 -17.99 -10.96
CA LYS A 3 -9.66 -17.36 -9.62
C LYS A 3 -8.50 -17.73 -8.68
N LYS A 4 -8.08 -19.00 -8.70
CA LYS A 4 -6.98 -19.51 -7.88
C LYS A 4 -5.64 -18.85 -8.28
N PHE A 5 -5.44 -18.62 -9.58
CA PHE A 5 -4.25 -17.90 -10.08
C PHE A 5 -4.18 -16.46 -9.60
N VAL A 6 -5.29 -15.72 -9.62
CA VAL A 6 -5.33 -14.34 -9.11
C VAL A 6 -5.03 -14.29 -7.61
N ILE A 7 -5.60 -15.22 -6.84
CA ILE A 7 -5.33 -15.33 -5.39
C ILE A 7 -3.86 -15.67 -5.15
N LEU A 8 -3.32 -16.67 -5.86
CA LEU A 8 -1.93 -17.06 -5.73
C LEU A 8 -0.99 -15.90 -6.09
N PHE A 9 -1.28 -15.17 -7.17
CA PHE A 9 -0.53 -13.98 -7.56
C PHE A 9 -0.54 -12.92 -6.45
N ALA A 10 -1.71 -12.60 -5.88
CA ALA A 10 -1.81 -11.62 -4.80
C ALA A 10 -1.03 -12.05 -3.55
N ILE A 11 -1.12 -13.33 -3.17
CA ILE A 11 -0.37 -13.88 -2.03
C ILE A 11 1.13 -13.79 -2.30
N LEU A 12 1.60 -14.25 -3.46
CA LEU A 12 3.02 -14.20 -3.82
C LEU A 12 3.53 -12.77 -3.89
N ALA A 13 2.77 -11.85 -4.46
CA ALA A 13 3.18 -10.45 -4.60
C ALA A 13 3.46 -9.78 -3.24
N VAL A 14 2.70 -10.13 -2.20
CA VAL A 14 2.89 -9.63 -0.83
C VAL A 14 3.94 -10.45 -0.08
N ALA A 15 3.87 -11.79 -0.15
CA ALA A 15 4.73 -12.67 0.63
C ALA A 15 6.20 -12.63 0.18
N LEU A 16 6.48 -12.56 -1.13
CA LEU A 16 7.84 -12.57 -1.66
C LEU A 16 8.74 -11.50 -1.05
N PRO A 17 8.40 -10.19 -1.08
CA PRO A 17 9.27 -9.16 -0.52
C PRO A 17 9.46 -9.28 1.00
N ILE A 18 8.42 -9.72 1.72
CA ILE A 18 8.49 -9.93 3.18
C ILE A 18 9.43 -11.10 3.51
N VAL A 19 9.28 -12.23 2.81
CA VAL A 19 10.14 -13.41 3.02
C VAL A 19 11.58 -13.10 2.62
N ALA A 20 11.80 -12.37 1.52
CA ALA A 20 13.12 -11.93 1.10
C ALA A 20 13.80 -11.07 2.17
N HIS A 21 13.07 -10.13 2.77
CA HIS A 21 13.57 -9.32 3.87
C HIS A 21 13.91 -10.18 5.11
N ILE A 22 12.97 -11.01 5.58
CA ILE A 22 13.17 -11.84 6.78
C ILE A 22 14.39 -12.77 6.65
N ARG A 23 14.66 -13.29 5.44
CA ARG A 23 15.84 -14.13 5.19
C ARG A 23 17.17 -13.38 5.28
N ASN A 24 17.16 -12.06 5.10
CA ASN A 24 18.34 -11.21 5.16
C ASN A 24 18.56 -10.59 6.54
N VAL A 25 17.60 -10.72 7.47
CA VAL A 25 17.75 -10.26 8.85
C VAL A 25 18.76 -11.14 9.57
N ALA A 26 19.73 -10.53 10.25
CA ALA A 26 20.74 -11.26 10.98
C ALA A 26 20.15 -11.86 12.28
N PRO A 27 20.56 -13.06 12.72
CA PRO A 27 20.02 -13.68 13.94
C PRO A 27 20.16 -12.83 15.21
N GLU A 28 21.18 -11.96 15.25
CA GLU A 28 21.46 -11.03 16.34
C GLU A 28 20.62 -9.74 16.32
N ASP A 29 19.91 -9.46 15.23
CA ASP A 29 19.08 -8.27 15.12
C ASP A 29 17.89 -8.34 16.07
N SER A 30 17.55 -7.22 16.69
CA SER A 30 16.34 -7.15 17.51
C SER A 30 15.09 -7.37 16.66
N LEU A 31 14.07 -8.02 17.26
CA LEU A 31 12.78 -8.24 16.60
C LEU A 31 12.17 -6.93 16.07
N THR A 32 12.37 -5.82 16.76
CA THR A 32 11.90 -4.48 16.33
C THR A 32 12.55 -4.04 15.02
N VAL A 33 13.85 -4.29 14.86
CA VAL A 33 14.61 -3.96 13.63
C VAL A 33 14.17 -4.83 12.45
N ALA A 34 13.81 -6.09 12.70
CA ALA A 34 13.26 -6.99 11.69
C ALA A 34 11.82 -6.63 11.27
N ILE A 35 10.96 -6.26 12.23
CA ILE A 35 9.55 -5.95 11.95
C ILE A 35 9.39 -4.58 11.28
N PHE A 36 10.24 -3.61 11.63
CA PHE A 36 10.13 -2.24 11.13
C PHE A 36 10.07 -2.16 9.58
N PRO A 37 11.01 -2.72 8.81
CA PRO A 37 10.94 -2.69 7.35
C PRO A 37 9.83 -3.59 6.81
N ALA A 38 9.59 -4.74 7.43
CA ALA A 38 8.54 -5.68 7.01
C ALA A 38 7.14 -5.04 6.96
N LEU A 39 6.80 -4.17 7.92
CA LEU A 39 5.54 -3.43 7.91
C LEU A 39 5.46 -2.41 6.76
N GLY A 40 6.58 -1.73 6.45
CA GLY A 40 6.66 -0.84 5.30
C GLY A 40 6.47 -1.59 3.97
N LEU A 41 7.11 -2.76 3.84
CA LEU A 41 6.96 -3.64 2.67
C LEU A 41 5.53 -4.16 2.52
N LEU A 42 4.91 -4.58 3.62
CA LEU A 42 3.52 -5.05 3.65
C LEU A 42 2.54 -3.94 3.24
N ALA A 43 2.67 -2.74 3.82
CA ALA A 43 1.83 -1.60 3.48
C ALA A 43 1.96 -1.24 2.00
N PHE A 44 3.19 -1.12 1.50
CA PHE A 44 3.45 -0.74 0.11
C PHE A 44 2.91 -1.77 -0.90
N THR A 45 3.17 -3.05 -0.67
CA THR A 45 2.74 -4.12 -1.60
C THR A 45 1.22 -4.26 -1.65
N LEU A 46 0.53 -4.06 -0.53
CA LEU A 46 -0.93 -4.02 -0.50
C LEU A 46 -1.46 -2.76 -1.19
N LEU A 47 -0.85 -1.58 -1.00
CA LEU A 47 -1.21 -0.36 -1.74
C LEU A 47 -1.01 -0.54 -3.25
N TRP A 48 0.08 -1.19 -3.66
CA TRP A 48 0.30 -1.55 -5.06
C TRP A 48 -0.79 -2.49 -5.58
N LEU A 49 -1.14 -3.54 -4.82
CA LEU A 49 -2.25 -4.43 -5.19
C LEU A 49 -3.58 -3.69 -5.33
N HIS A 50 -3.86 -2.70 -4.48
CA HIS A 50 -5.05 -1.85 -4.59
C HIS A 50 -5.04 -1.05 -5.90
N SER A 51 -3.91 -0.45 -6.26
CA SER A 51 -3.76 0.30 -7.51
C SER A 51 -4.00 -0.60 -8.73
N ILE A 52 -3.34 -1.76 -8.80
CA ILE A 52 -3.55 -2.74 -9.88
C ILE A 52 -5.02 -3.19 -9.90
N SER A 53 -5.60 -3.48 -8.73
CA SER A 53 -6.99 -3.92 -8.65
C SER A 53 -7.99 -2.85 -9.10
N GLY A 54 -7.68 -1.57 -8.93
CA GLY A 54 -8.49 -0.46 -9.45
C GLY A 54 -8.56 -0.43 -10.99
N ALA A 55 -7.45 -0.76 -11.65
CA ALA A 55 -7.40 -0.88 -13.11
C ALA A 55 -8.30 -2.03 -13.62
N PHE A 56 -8.33 -3.15 -12.89
CA PHE A 56 -9.11 -4.35 -13.23
C PHE A 56 -10.41 -4.51 -12.42
N GLU A 57 -10.91 -3.42 -11.82
CA GLU A 57 -11.98 -3.48 -10.81
C GLU A 57 -13.23 -4.22 -11.31
N LYS A 58 -13.68 -3.93 -12.53
CA LYS A 58 -14.89 -4.55 -13.09
C LYS A 58 -14.74 -6.06 -13.20
N GLN A 59 -13.63 -6.51 -13.79
CA GLN A 59 -13.32 -7.93 -13.96
C GLN A 59 -13.15 -8.65 -12.62
N LEU A 60 -12.51 -8.00 -11.65
CA LEU A 60 -12.33 -8.56 -10.31
C LEU A 60 -13.66 -8.66 -9.57
N ARG A 61 -14.53 -7.65 -9.60
CA ARG A 61 -15.88 -7.70 -9.00
C ARG A 61 -16.75 -8.80 -9.62
N GLU A 62 -16.73 -8.93 -10.95
CA GLU A 62 -17.49 -9.99 -11.65
C GLU A 62 -16.98 -11.39 -11.30
N ARG A 63 -15.67 -11.54 -11.08
CA ARG A 63 -15.03 -12.83 -10.80
C ARG A 63 -15.05 -13.22 -9.33
N PHE A 64 -15.07 -12.24 -8.44
CA PHE A 64 -15.09 -12.39 -6.99
C PHE A 64 -16.40 -11.82 -6.43
N LYS A 65 -17.53 -12.32 -6.95
CA LYS A 65 -18.85 -11.98 -6.43
C LYS A 65 -18.97 -12.37 -4.94
N PRO A 66 -19.75 -11.62 -4.16
CA PRO A 66 -20.08 -12.01 -2.80
C PRO A 66 -20.76 -13.38 -2.76
N ALA A 67 -20.60 -14.08 -1.63
CA ALA A 67 -21.33 -15.31 -1.38
C ALA A 67 -22.82 -15.02 -1.18
N PRO A 68 -23.75 -15.96 -1.50
CA PRO A 68 -25.19 -15.72 -1.39
C PRO A 68 -25.66 -15.30 0.01
N TYR A 69 -24.95 -15.72 1.07
CA TYR A 69 -25.25 -15.39 2.47
C TYR A 69 -24.64 -14.06 2.94
N ASP A 70 -23.88 -13.38 2.09
CA ASP A 70 -23.23 -12.10 2.37
C ASP A 70 -23.48 -11.13 1.20
N PRO A 71 -24.74 -10.73 0.95
CA PRO A 71 -25.11 -9.93 -0.21
C PRO A 71 -24.43 -8.55 -0.23
N GLU A 72 -24.04 -8.03 0.94
CA GLU A 72 -23.30 -6.77 1.07
C GLU A 72 -21.79 -6.92 0.76
N GLY A 73 -21.28 -8.15 0.63
CA GLY A 73 -19.87 -8.42 0.31
C GLY A 73 -18.87 -8.01 1.38
N ILE A 74 -19.33 -7.86 2.64
CA ILE A 74 -18.50 -7.39 3.75
C ILE A 74 -17.49 -8.47 4.15
N ARG A 75 -17.91 -9.74 4.11
CA ARG A 75 -17.11 -10.88 4.58
C ARG A 75 -16.53 -11.71 3.43
N SER A 76 -17.05 -11.54 2.22
CA SER A 76 -16.71 -12.33 1.05
C SER A 76 -16.64 -11.50 -0.24
N GLY A 77 -15.90 -12.01 -1.22
CA GLY A 77 -15.76 -11.35 -2.53
C GLY A 77 -14.67 -10.27 -2.55
N PHE A 78 -14.72 -9.43 -3.59
CA PHE A 78 -13.71 -8.41 -3.83
C PHE A 78 -13.74 -7.26 -2.80
N ASP A 79 -14.93 -6.86 -2.34
CA ASP A 79 -15.06 -5.78 -1.36
C ASP A 79 -14.49 -6.15 0.01
N ALA A 80 -14.68 -7.40 0.45
CA ALA A 80 -14.03 -7.92 1.64
C ALA A 80 -12.50 -7.86 1.53
N PHE A 81 -11.93 -8.25 0.37
CA PHE A 81 -10.49 -8.12 0.13
C PHE A 81 -10.03 -6.67 0.32
N VAL A 82 -10.67 -5.71 -0.36
CA VAL A 82 -10.33 -4.28 -0.25
C VAL A 82 -10.47 -3.80 1.19
N HIS A 83 -11.56 -4.17 1.88
CA HIS A 83 -11.80 -3.76 3.26
C HIS A 83 -10.70 -4.23 4.21
N TRP A 84 -10.43 -5.54 4.25
CA TRP A 84 -9.45 -6.12 5.17
C TRP A 84 -8.04 -5.63 4.87
N THR A 85 -7.66 -5.58 3.60
CA THR A 85 -6.32 -5.11 3.23
C THR A 85 -6.14 -3.61 3.43
N SER A 86 -7.19 -2.77 3.30
CA SER A 86 -7.13 -1.36 3.72
C SER A 86 -6.84 -1.23 5.21
N ILE A 87 -7.48 -2.03 6.06
CA ILE A 87 -7.20 -2.03 7.51
C ILE A 87 -5.74 -2.45 7.77
N THR A 88 -5.27 -3.50 7.10
CA THR A 88 -3.88 -3.94 7.20
C THR A 88 -2.89 -2.87 6.76
N ILE A 89 -3.17 -2.17 5.66
CA ILE A 89 -2.37 -1.03 5.20
C ILE A 89 -2.32 0.05 6.28
N LEU A 90 -3.46 0.47 6.82
CA LEU A 90 -3.55 1.52 7.84
C LEU A 90 -2.76 1.16 9.10
N ILE A 91 -2.93 -0.05 9.62
CA ILE A 91 -2.18 -0.51 10.79
C ILE A 91 -0.68 -0.53 10.49
N SER A 92 -0.28 -1.08 9.34
CA SER A 92 1.12 -1.22 8.97
C SER A 92 1.80 0.15 8.75
N MET A 93 1.12 1.09 8.07
CA MET A 93 1.66 2.43 7.80
C MET A 93 1.74 3.30 9.06
N LEU A 94 0.92 3.05 10.08
CA LEU A 94 1.01 3.76 11.37
C LEU A 94 2.08 3.14 12.28
N LEU A 95 2.13 1.81 12.35
CA LEU A 95 3.12 1.10 13.16
C LEU A 95 4.54 1.26 12.61
N HIS A 96 4.74 1.31 11.30
CA HIS A 96 6.07 1.48 10.69
C HIS A 96 6.85 2.71 11.23
N PRO A 97 6.36 3.95 11.10
CA PRO A 97 7.05 5.12 11.65
C PRO A 97 7.08 5.12 13.19
N LEU A 98 6.09 4.51 13.86
CA LEU A 98 6.11 4.39 15.32
C LEU A 98 7.24 3.48 15.81
N LEU A 99 7.49 2.37 15.13
CA LEU A 99 8.64 1.50 15.42
C LEU A 99 9.96 2.22 15.16
N LEU A 100 10.04 3.05 14.11
CA LEU A 100 11.21 3.90 13.88
C LEU A 100 11.45 4.84 15.07
N LEU A 101 10.40 5.49 15.58
CA LEU A 101 10.51 6.36 16.76
C LEU A 101 11.01 5.59 17.98
N ILE A 102 10.56 4.36 18.20
CA ILE A 102 11.06 3.50 19.28
C ILE A 102 12.55 3.18 19.08
N ILE A 103 12.97 2.78 17.86
CA ILE A 103 14.36 2.45 17.52
C ILE A 103 15.28 3.65 17.81
N ILE A 104 14.87 4.86 17.45
CA ILE A 104 15.64 6.09 17.69
C ILE A 104 15.36 6.72 19.07
N LYS A 105 14.67 6.01 19.97
CA LYS A 105 14.35 6.46 21.34
C LYS A 105 13.65 7.82 21.39
N PHE A 106 12.74 8.06 20.45
CA PHE A 106 12.00 9.31 20.27
C PHE A 106 12.89 10.54 20.06
N ASN A 107 14.12 10.35 19.56
CA ASN A 107 15.00 11.43 19.17
C ASN A 107 14.58 11.99 17.79
N PHE A 108 13.71 13.00 17.79
CA PHE A 108 13.23 13.64 16.56
C PHE A 108 14.35 14.30 15.73
N SER A 109 15.47 14.68 16.34
CA SER A 109 16.61 15.21 15.57
C SER A 109 17.15 14.17 14.60
N MET A 110 17.32 12.91 15.07
CA MET A 110 17.76 11.79 14.22
C MET A 110 16.79 11.49 13.09
N LEU A 111 15.47 11.64 13.30
CA LEU A 111 14.47 11.44 12.26
C LEU A 111 14.71 12.41 11.08
N PHE A 112 14.95 13.69 11.36
CA PHE A 112 15.12 14.70 10.31
C PHE A 112 16.52 14.69 9.67
N MET A 113 17.50 13.99 10.24
CA MET A 113 18.80 13.75 9.60
C MET A 113 18.69 12.85 8.35
N GLY A 114 17.64 12.02 8.25
CA GLY A 114 17.42 11.15 7.08
C GLY A 114 17.04 11.91 5.79
N GLY A 115 17.00 13.24 5.81
CA GLY A 115 16.95 14.08 4.61
C GLY A 115 15.61 14.06 3.87
N TRP A 116 15.66 14.33 2.55
CA TRP A 116 14.46 14.44 1.73
C TRP A 116 13.63 13.15 1.61
N PRO A 117 14.19 11.92 1.62
CA PRO A 117 13.37 10.71 1.58
C PRO A 117 12.46 10.60 2.81
N ILE A 118 12.92 10.93 4.01
CA ILE A 118 12.06 10.96 5.22
C ILE A 118 10.93 11.98 5.06
N ARG A 119 11.21 13.16 4.50
CA ARG A 119 10.17 14.17 4.24
C ARG A 119 9.11 13.64 3.27
N LEU A 120 9.51 12.88 2.24
CA LEU A 120 8.54 12.20 1.36
C LEU A 120 7.70 11.16 2.12
N GLY A 121 8.31 10.41 3.04
CA GLY A 121 7.60 9.47 3.89
C GLY A 121 6.54 10.15 4.75
N ILE A 122 6.90 11.25 5.41
CA ILE A 122 5.99 12.04 6.26
C ILE A 122 4.84 12.63 5.42
N ILE A 123 5.15 13.29 4.31
CA ILE A 123 4.13 13.88 3.43
C ILE A 123 3.25 12.77 2.86
N GLY A 124 3.85 11.70 2.35
CA GLY A 124 3.15 10.54 1.80
C GLY A 124 2.20 9.90 2.81
N LEU A 125 2.61 9.75 4.07
CA LEU A 125 1.78 9.25 5.15
C LEU A 125 0.55 10.14 5.37
N ILE A 126 0.74 11.46 5.47
CA ILE A 126 -0.35 12.43 5.64
C ILE A 126 -1.33 12.35 4.47
N LEU A 127 -0.82 12.29 3.23
CA LEU A 127 -1.66 12.18 2.05
C LEU A 127 -2.43 10.85 1.99
N LEU A 128 -1.80 9.73 2.37
CA LEU A 128 -2.46 8.44 2.44
C LEU A 128 -3.57 8.43 3.49
N LEU A 129 -3.32 9.00 4.68
CA LEU A 129 -4.31 9.09 5.77
C LEU A 129 -5.57 9.86 5.37
N THR A 130 -5.51 10.77 4.39
CA THR A 130 -6.70 11.47 3.91
C THR A 130 -7.80 10.52 3.43
N TYR A 131 -7.43 9.38 2.84
CA TYR A 131 -8.40 8.38 2.40
C TYR A 131 -9.13 7.75 3.59
N ASP A 132 -8.40 7.26 4.58
CA ASP A 132 -8.97 6.57 5.74
C ASP A 132 -9.77 7.53 6.63
N ILE A 133 -9.35 8.79 6.74
CA ILE A 133 -10.12 9.84 7.45
C ILE A 133 -11.41 10.18 6.70
N ALA A 134 -11.36 10.31 5.36
CA ALA A 134 -12.53 10.69 4.57
C ALA A 134 -13.54 9.54 4.37
N LYS A 135 -13.08 8.28 4.37
CA LYS A 135 -13.90 7.10 4.05
C LYS A 135 -15.16 6.97 4.93
N PRO A 136 -15.14 7.14 6.27
CA PRO A 136 -16.35 7.14 7.10
C PRO A 136 -17.36 8.22 6.70
N PHE A 137 -16.88 9.36 6.20
CA PHE A 137 -17.70 10.51 5.83
C PHE A 137 -18.10 10.53 4.36
N LYS A 138 -17.78 9.48 3.58
CA LYS A 138 -18.03 9.42 2.13
C LYS A 138 -19.48 9.73 1.73
N LYS A 139 -20.44 9.44 2.61
CA LYS A 139 -21.88 9.71 2.37
C LYS A 139 -22.30 11.16 2.61
N SER A 140 -21.45 12.01 3.20
CA SER A 140 -21.77 13.42 3.40
C SER A 140 -21.61 14.20 2.10
N ASP A 141 -22.41 15.25 1.91
CA ASP A 141 -22.43 16.03 0.68
C ASP A 141 -21.07 16.61 0.29
N PHE A 142 -20.23 16.96 1.28
CA PHE A 142 -18.90 17.48 1.03
C PHE A 142 -17.97 16.41 0.43
N PHE A 143 -17.84 15.26 1.09
CA PHE A 143 -16.93 14.20 0.65
C PHE A 143 -17.45 13.44 -0.57
N ALA A 144 -18.77 13.32 -0.73
CA ALA A 144 -19.36 12.73 -1.94
C ALA A 144 -18.99 13.55 -3.19
N ARG A 145 -19.07 14.89 -3.11
CA ARG A 145 -18.69 15.80 -4.22
C ARG A 145 -17.20 15.80 -4.53
N HIS A 146 -16.35 15.65 -3.50
CA HIS A 146 -14.89 15.73 -3.64
C HIS A 146 -14.19 14.37 -3.55
N TRP A 147 -14.93 13.26 -3.68
CA TRP A 147 -14.37 11.92 -3.49
C TRP A 147 -13.22 11.62 -4.45
N ASN A 148 -13.32 12.07 -5.70
CA ASN A 148 -12.25 11.91 -6.67
C ASN A 148 -10.97 12.66 -6.26
N THR A 149 -11.10 13.83 -5.63
CA THR A 149 -9.95 14.58 -5.10
C THR A 149 -9.27 13.80 -3.97
N VAL A 150 -10.03 13.21 -3.04
CA VAL A 150 -9.49 12.35 -1.98
C VAL A 150 -8.68 11.19 -2.57
N LEU A 151 -9.24 10.53 -3.61
CA LEU A 151 -8.56 9.44 -4.30
C LEU A 151 -7.25 9.90 -4.97
N ILE A 152 -7.25 11.04 -5.65
CA ILE A 152 -6.05 11.62 -6.28
C ILE A 152 -5.00 11.95 -5.22
N VAL A 153 -5.40 12.60 -4.12
CA VAL A 153 -4.49 12.96 -3.02
C VAL A 153 -3.83 11.72 -2.41
N SER A 154 -4.61 10.69 -2.08
CA SER A 154 -4.09 9.42 -1.57
C SER A 154 -3.16 8.73 -2.57
N THR A 155 -3.50 8.79 -3.86
CA THR A 155 -2.68 8.26 -4.96
C THR A 155 -1.33 8.97 -5.08
N ILE A 156 -1.30 10.30 -4.93
CA ILE A 156 -0.03 11.04 -4.84
C ILE A 156 0.75 10.56 -3.62
N GLY A 157 0.09 10.36 -2.48
CA GLY A 157 0.69 9.76 -1.29
C GLY A 157 1.38 8.42 -1.57
N PHE A 158 0.71 7.50 -2.27
CA PHE A 158 1.29 6.22 -2.71
C PHE A 158 2.57 6.41 -3.56
N ILE A 159 2.56 7.35 -4.51
CA ILE A 159 3.74 7.65 -5.34
C ILE A 159 4.89 8.21 -4.50
N LEU A 160 4.60 9.08 -3.52
CA LEU A 160 5.64 9.59 -2.62
C LEU A 160 6.25 8.48 -1.75
N ILE A 161 5.43 7.55 -1.25
CA ILE A 161 5.91 6.38 -0.49
C ILE A 161 6.75 5.44 -1.36
N PHE A 162 6.43 5.29 -2.65
CA PHE A 162 7.29 4.56 -3.59
C PHE A 162 8.71 5.16 -3.63
N PHE A 163 8.83 6.47 -3.85
CA PHE A 163 10.15 7.12 -3.91
C PHE A 163 10.86 7.15 -2.56
N HIS A 164 10.13 7.31 -1.46
CA HIS A 164 10.65 7.18 -0.09
C HIS A 164 11.29 5.80 0.13
N SER A 165 10.55 4.73 -0.15
CA SER A 165 11.02 3.34 0.04
C SER A 165 12.19 3.01 -0.88
N LEU A 166 12.15 3.44 -2.16
CA LEU A 166 13.22 3.21 -3.12
C LEU A 166 14.55 3.87 -2.71
N LYS A 167 14.54 4.88 -1.83
CA LYS A 167 15.77 5.56 -1.38
C LYS A 167 16.28 5.14 -0.01
N LEU A 168 15.41 4.65 0.88
CA LEU A 168 15.79 4.28 2.24
C LEU A 168 15.87 2.77 2.47
N GLY A 169 15.15 1.96 1.68
CA GLY A 169 15.22 0.52 1.82
C GLY A 169 16.57 0.01 1.33
N SER A 170 17.45 -0.39 2.24
CA SER A 170 18.74 -1.01 1.91
C SER A 170 18.57 -2.23 1.01
N ASP A 171 17.61 -3.10 1.35
CA ASP A 171 17.20 -4.25 0.53
C ASP A 171 16.72 -3.87 -0.88
N LEU A 172 16.27 -2.63 -1.05
CA LEU A 172 15.69 -2.12 -2.30
C LEU A 172 16.72 -1.38 -3.16
N GLN A 173 17.98 -1.26 -2.74
CA GLN A 173 18.99 -0.53 -3.52
C GLN A 173 19.61 -1.38 -4.64
N ILE A 174 19.71 -2.70 -4.45
CA ILE A 174 20.40 -3.60 -5.39
C ILE A 174 19.72 -4.97 -5.50
N GLY A 175 20.04 -5.70 -6.56
CA GLY A 175 19.64 -7.10 -6.74
C GLY A 175 18.15 -7.31 -7.06
N PHE A 176 17.65 -8.52 -6.77
CA PHE A 176 16.29 -8.94 -7.13
C PHE A 176 15.20 -8.03 -6.55
N MET A 177 15.34 -7.63 -5.28
CA MET A 177 14.36 -6.78 -4.59
C MET A 177 14.25 -5.40 -5.23
N HIS A 178 15.36 -4.83 -5.71
CA HIS A 178 15.35 -3.57 -6.46
C HIS A 178 14.49 -3.67 -7.74
N TYR A 179 14.71 -4.70 -8.57
CA TYR A 179 13.94 -4.90 -9.80
C TYR A 179 12.46 -5.17 -9.53
N LEU A 180 12.15 -5.97 -8.51
CA LEU A 180 10.78 -6.20 -8.07
C LEU A 180 10.09 -4.89 -7.65
N TRP A 181 10.82 -4.03 -6.93
CA TRP A 181 10.29 -2.73 -6.52
C TRP A 181 10.06 -1.78 -7.68
N LEU A 182 10.98 -1.74 -8.65
CA LEU A 182 10.81 -0.97 -9.88
C LEU A 182 9.60 -1.48 -10.69
N PHE A 183 9.40 -2.80 -10.75
CA PHE A 183 8.22 -3.38 -11.37
C PHE A 183 6.94 -2.94 -10.66
N TYR A 184 6.89 -3.01 -9.33
CA TYR A 184 5.74 -2.54 -8.55
C TYR A 184 5.48 -1.05 -8.74
N GLY A 185 6.50 -0.20 -8.58
CA GLY A 185 6.36 1.24 -8.77
C GLY A 185 5.85 1.60 -10.17
N THR A 186 6.48 1.04 -11.21
CA THR A 186 6.12 1.34 -12.61
C THR A 186 4.68 0.89 -12.92
N THR A 187 4.34 -0.35 -12.58
CA THR A 187 2.98 -0.87 -12.86
C THR A 187 1.92 -0.19 -12.00
N GLY A 188 2.23 0.18 -10.75
CA GLY A 188 1.35 0.95 -9.88
C GLY A 188 1.09 2.36 -10.42
N ILE A 189 2.11 3.04 -10.94
CA ILE A 189 1.96 4.35 -11.59
C ILE A 189 1.11 4.23 -12.86
N LEU A 190 1.38 3.22 -13.72
CA LEU A 190 0.60 2.99 -14.93
C LEU A 190 -0.88 2.67 -14.61
N ALA A 191 -1.14 1.82 -13.62
CA ALA A 191 -2.49 1.49 -13.19
C ALA A 191 -3.24 2.71 -12.63
N THR A 192 -2.55 3.58 -11.90
CA THR A 192 -3.06 4.87 -11.45
C THR A 192 -3.43 5.78 -12.61
N ILE A 193 -2.51 5.99 -13.57
CA ILE A 193 -2.73 6.84 -14.75
C ILE A 193 -3.91 6.31 -15.56
N TYR A 194 -3.97 4.99 -15.76
CA TYR A 194 -5.10 4.36 -16.43
C TYR A 194 -6.41 4.62 -15.68
N THR A 195 -6.45 4.39 -14.37
CA THR A 195 -7.68 4.46 -13.56
C THR A 195 -8.24 5.88 -13.47
N TYR A 196 -7.40 6.87 -13.20
CA TYR A 196 -7.84 8.25 -12.96
C TYR A 196 -7.69 9.18 -14.17
N GLY A 197 -6.78 8.86 -15.09
CA GLY A 197 -6.50 9.65 -16.29
C GLY A 197 -7.28 9.18 -17.51
N ILE A 198 -7.22 7.89 -17.85
CA ILE A 198 -7.72 7.35 -19.13
C ILE A 198 -9.14 6.81 -19.01
N LYS A 199 -9.38 5.91 -18.05
CA LYS A 199 -10.64 5.15 -17.86
C LYS A 199 -11.87 6.06 -17.72
N ARG A 200 -11.69 7.30 -17.23
CA ARG A 200 -12.77 8.30 -17.13
C ARG A 200 -13.29 8.80 -18.48
N PHE A 201 -12.47 8.73 -19.54
CA PHE A 201 -12.82 9.20 -20.88
C PHE A 201 -13.28 8.07 -21.81
N LEU A 202 -13.13 6.81 -21.39
CA LEU A 202 -13.57 5.63 -22.15
C LEU A 202 -15.00 5.19 -21.79
N LYS A 203 -15.70 5.98 -20.97
CA LYS A 203 -17.12 5.82 -20.64
C LYS A 203 -17.94 6.78 -21.47
#